data_AF-A0A1Y2D1M0-F1
#
_entry.id   AF-A0A1Y2D1M0-F1
#
_cell.length_a   1.000
_cell.length_b   1.000
_cell.length_c   1.000
_cell.angle_alpha   90.00
_cell.angle_beta   90.00
_cell.angle_gamma   90.00
#
_symmetry.space_group_name_H-M   'P 1'
#
loop_
_entity.id
_entity.type
_entity.pdbx_description
1 polymer ?
#
loop_
_entity_poly.entity_id
_entity_poly.type
_entity_poly.pdbx_seq_one_letter_code
_entity_poly.pdbx_strand_id
1 'polypeptide(L)'
;MAQLTAPLFAAYAPTLFDSYNQNTDALVWWFARQNDSAQTQVVNGICNSTHPIDTIIETFWGLNSTYLLSSYVQNQMVQCIASISSPQIVTTYLTENYITGSLIFGWDSFTPKAYIWFNTQRDTDKILAVNWLCNSGKPTRLVNNTLRYYQSGNSVYNASVSQGMKLCQNMLPFMQSSLQNSTQHWFQNQTYSIQRPAILRICSNSYFNLTTVKASFRFLMDGLQSPSVQNDVDACLSTYRLNYKLQYYYYTPTAPQSLVWFASQNITTQKRAINYICSGTPGSFIKVQTITEMFDTFQKMGYTSKQRD
;
A
#
# COMPACT_ATOMS: atom_id res chain seq x y z
N MET A 1 -23.07 -11.38 17.12
CA MET A 1 -22.40 -11.02 15.85
C MET A 1 -23.45 -11.13 14.77
N ALA A 2 -23.74 -10.09 14.00
CA ALA A 2 -24.71 -10.20 12.91
C ALA A 2 -24.24 -11.23 11.88
N GLN A 3 -25.15 -12.06 11.36
CA GLN A 3 -24.82 -13.02 10.32
C GLN A 3 -24.45 -12.28 9.04
N LEU A 4 -23.28 -12.57 8.47
CA LEU A 4 -22.87 -12.00 7.18
C LEU A 4 -23.71 -12.63 6.06
N THR A 5 -24.31 -11.77 5.23
CA THR A 5 -25.20 -12.16 4.12
C THR A 5 -24.81 -11.42 2.85
N ALA A 6 -25.29 -11.88 1.69
CA ALA A 6 -25.04 -11.21 0.41
C ALA A 6 -25.52 -9.75 0.38
N PRO A 7 -26.74 -9.40 0.85
CA PRO A 7 -27.16 -8.00 0.92
C PRO A 7 -26.26 -7.16 1.83
N LEU A 8 -25.83 -7.70 2.96
CA LEU A 8 -24.93 -7.00 3.87
C LEU A 8 -23.58 -6.76 3.18
N PHE A 9 -22.98 -7.79 2.56
CA PHE A 9 -21.72 -7.61 1.85
C PHE A 9 -21.85 -6.58 0.72
N ALA A 10 -22.91 -6.65 -0.08
CA ALA A 10 -23.15 -5.70 -1.17
C ALA A 10 -23.18 -4.24 -0.69
N ALA A 11 -23.83 -3.97 0.46
CA ALA A 11 -23.88 -2.64 1.06
C ALA A 11 -22.51 -2.12 1.53
N TYR A 12 -21.60 -3.00 1.93
CA TYR A 12 -20.26 -2.62 2.40
C TYR A 12 -19.17 -2.67 1.32
N ALA A 13 -19.40 -3.40 0.22
CA ALA A 13 -18.41 -3.66 -0.82
C ALA A 13 -17.73 -2.39 -1.36
N PRO A 14 -18.44 -1.27 -1.61
CA PRO A 14 -17.79 -0.04 -2.06
C PRO A 14 -16.75 0.51 -1.09
N THR A 15 -17.01 0.40 0.21
CA THR A 15 -16.10 0.92 1.25
C THR A 15 -14.98 -0.04 1.63
N LEU A 16 -15.08 -1.30 1.19
CA LEU A 16 -14.17 -2.39 1.55
C LEU A 16 -12.74 -2.09 1.14
N PHE A 17 -12.58 -1.48 -0.04
CA PHE A 17 -11.30 -1.21 -0.68
C PHE A 17 -10.71 0.15 -0.32
N ASP A 18 -11.56 1.11 0.06
CA ASP A 18 -11.15 2.46 0.44
C ASP A 18 -10.74 2.55 1.91
N SER A 19 -11.36 1.75 2.78
CA SER A 19 -11.14 1.80 4.22
C SER A 19 -11.10 0.42 4.83
N TYR A 20 -9.92 0.04 5.33
CA TYR A 20 -9.77 -1.20 6.06
C TYR A 20 -10.25 -1.01 7.51
N ASN A 21 -11.39 -1.62 7.83
CA ASN A 21 -12.07 -1.50 9.12
C ASN A 21 -12.22 -2.86 9.82
N GLN A 22 -12.89 -2.88 10.97
CA GLN A 22 -12.99 -4.08 11.80
C GLN A 22 -13.75 -5.24 11.14
N ASN A 23 -14.59 -4.97 10.13
CA ASN A 23 -15.40 -5.94 9.41
C ASN A 23 -14.74 -6.41 8.10
N THR A 24 -13.75 -5.68 7.57
CA THR A 24 -13.11 -5.97 6.28
C THR A 24 -12.63 -7.42 6.20
N ASP A 25 -11.93 -7.92 7.23
CA ASP A 25 -11.47 -9.31 7.30
C ASP A 25 -12.61 -10.32 7.12
N ALA A 26 -13.68 -10.12 7.88
CA ALA A 26 -14.79 -11.05 7.92
C ALA A 26 -15.55 -11.05 6.59
N LEU A 27 -15.73 -9.87 5.98
CA LEU A 27 -16.32 -9.71 4.66
C LEU A 27 -15.47 -10.39 3.59
N VAL A 28 -14.14 -10.17 3.61
CA VAL A 28 -13.22 -10.77 2.64
C VAL A 28 -13.33 -12.29 2.65
N TRP A 29 -13.18 -12.91 3.82
CA TRP A 29 -13.21 -14.36 3.91
C TRP A 29 -14.60 -14.95 3.75
N TRP A 30 -15.65 -14.19 4.07
CA TRP A 30 -17.02 -14.60 3.77
C TRP A 30 -17.24 -14.69 2.26
N PHE A 31 -16.95 -13.63 1.50
CA PHE A 31 -17.19 -13.58 0.06
C PHE A 31 -16.33 -14.58 -0.72
N ALA A 32 -15.07 -14.75 -0.31
CA ALA A 32 -14.16 -15.73 -0.89
C ALA A 32 -14.64 -17.20 -0.75
N ARG A 33 -15.47 -17.50 0.25
CA ARG A 33 -16.01 -18.85 0.51
C ARG A 33 -17.36 -19.10 -0.13
N GLN A 34 -18.00 -18.06 -0.69
CA GLN A 34 -19.31 -18.19 -1.29
C GLN A 34 -19.24 -18.88 -2.65
N ASN A 35 -20.33 -19.56 -3.02
CA ASN A 35 -20.52 -20.10 -4.36
C ASN A 35 -21.03 -19.03 -5.33
N ASP A 36 -21.06 -19.36 -6.62
CA ASP A 36 -21.52 -18.47 -7.70
C ASP A 36 -22.91 -17.87 -7.46
N SER A 37 -23.83 -18.63 -6.84
CA SER A 37 -25.18 -18.14 -6.54
C SER A 37 -25.16 -16.99 -5.54
N ALA A 38 -24.48 -17.17 -4.40
CA ALA A 38 -24.35 -16.13 -3.38
C ALA A 38 -23.48 -14.96 -3.85
N GLN A 39 -22.44 -15.21 -4.65
CA GLN A 39 -21.64 -14.14 -5.25
C GLN A 39 -22.45 -13.33 -6.28
N THR A 40 -23.33 -13.97 -7.05
CA THR A 40 -24.25 -13.28 -7.97
C THR A 40 -25.28 -12.44 -7.20
N GLN A 41 -25.77 -12.91 -6.05
CA GLN A 41 -26.63 -12.08 -5.19
C GLN A 41 -25.92 -10.81 -4.71
N VAL A 42 -24.62 -10.89 -4.41
CA VAL A 42 -23.80 -9.70 -4.10
C VAL A 42 -23.73 -8.76 -5.30
N VAL A 43 -23.43 -9.28 -6.50
CA VAL A 43 -23.37 -8.48 -7.73
C VAL A 43 -24.70 -7.76 -7.97
N ASN A 44 -25.82 -8.47 -7.86
CA ASN A 44 -27.15 -7.89 -8.00
C ASN A 44 -27.46 -6.85 -6.91
N GLY A 45 -27.03 -7.09 -5.68
CA GLY A 45 -27.17 -6.13 -4.58
C GLY A 45 -26.40 -4.84 -4.82
N ILE A 46 -25.18 -4.94 -5.35
CA ILE A 46 -24.37 -3.77 -5.74
C ILE A 46 -25.03 -3.06 -6.93
N CYS A 47 -25.52 -3.81 -7.92
CA CYS A 47 -26.18 -3.27 -9.10
C CYS A 47 -27.43 -2.44 -8.77
N ASN A 48 -28.22 -2.92 -7.81
CA ASN A 48 -29.46 -2.28 -7.37
C ASN A 48 -29.23 -1.23 -6.27
N SER A 49 -27.98 -0.94 -5.92
CA SER A 49 -27.66 0.07 -4.90
C SER A 49 -27.87 1.48 -5.45
N THR A 50 -27.96 2.46 -4.54
CA THR A 50 -28.07 3.87 -4.90
C THR A 50 -26.71 4.54 -5.13
N HIS A 51 -25.63 3.76 -5.25
CA HIS A 51 -24.29 4.30 -5.44
C HIS A 51 -24.09 4.87 -6.86
N PRO A 52 -23.22 5.89 -7.02
CA PRO A 52 -22.84 6.38 -8.34
C PRO A 52 -22.24 5.26 -9.22
N ILE A 53 -22.44 5.37 -10.54
CA ILE A 53 -21.94 4.39 -11.51
C ILE A 53 -20.43 4.15 -11.39
N ASP A 54 -19.65 5.21 -11.18
CA ASP A 54 -18.19 5.12 -11.04
C ASP A 54 -17.79 4.29 -9.81
N THR A 55 -18.52 4.46 -8.70
CA THR A 55 -18.32 3.66 -7.48
C THR A 55 -18.64 2.18 -7.71
N ILE A 56 -19.69 1.87 -8.48
CA ILE A 56 -20.05 0.49 -8.82
C ILE A 56 -18.95 -0.15 -9.69
N ILE A 57 -18.45 0.58 -10.68
CA ILE A 57 -17.35 0.16 -11.55
C ILE A 57 -16.09 -0.14 -10.74
N GLU A 58 -15.67 0.80 -9.89
CA GLU A 58 -14.50 0.63 -9.02
C GLU A 58 -14.67 -0.58 -8.08
N THR A 59 -15.87 -0.76 -7.53
CA THR A 59 -16.18 -1.92 -6.67
C THR A 59 -16.01 -3.23 -7.45
N PHE A 60 -16.54 -3.33 -8.67
CA PHE A 60 -16.40 -4.52 -9.49
C PHE A 60 -14.95 -4.76 -9.94
N TRP A 61 -14.20 -3.70 -10.24
CA TRP A 61 -12.75 -3.81 -10.49
C TRP A 61 -11.99 -4.33 -9.27
N GLY A 62 -12.31 -3.83 -8.08
CA GLY A 62 -11.77 -4.32 -6.82
C GLY A 62 -12.08 -5.81 -6.61
N LEU A 63 -13.36 -6.19 -6.71
CA LEU A 63 -13.80 -7.58 -6.56
C LEU A 63 -13.11 -8.52 -7.57
N ASN A 64 -13.07 -8.13 -8.85
CA ASN A 64 -12.43 -8.94 -9.88
C ASN A 64 -10.91 -9.02 -9.68
N SER A 65 -10.30 -7.98 -9.12
CA SER A 65 -8.86 -7.95 -8.84
C SER A 65 -8.48 -8.82 -7.64
N THR A 66 -9.30 -8.89 -6.59
CA THR A 66 -8.93 -9.51 -5.31
C THR A 66 -9.51 -10.91 -5.07
N TYR A 67 -10.55 -11.31 -5.82
CA TYR A 67 -11.19 -12.62 -5.65
C TYR A 67 -11.02 -13.52 -6.88
N LEU A 68 -11.11 -14.83 -6.64
CA LEU A 68 -11.20 -15.85 -7.69
C LEU A 68 -12.67 -16.00 -8.09
N LEU A 69 -13.12 -15.20 -9.03
CA LEU A 69 -14.49 -15.23 -9.53
C LEU A 69 -14.60 -16.12 -10.76
N SER A 70 -15.68 -16.89 -10.87
CA SER A 70 -15.98 -17.64 -12.08
C SER A 70 -16.32 -16.70 -13.25
N SER A 71 -16.20 -17.19 -14.48
CA SER A 71 -16.64 -16.44 -15.67
C SER A 71 -18.12 -16.09 -15.61
N TYR A 72 -18.94 -16.93 -14.97
CA TYR A 72 -20.35 -16.66 -14.75
C TYR A 72 -20.56 -15.39 -13.90
N VAL A 73 -19.93 -15.30 -12.73
CA VAL A 73 -20.03 -14.12 -11.84
C VAL A 73 -19.45 -12.87 -12.51
N GLN A 74 -18.32 -12.99 -13.22
CA GLN A 74 -17.74 -11.87 -13.97
C GLN A 74 -18.68 -11.37 -15.07
N ASN A 75 -19.35 -12.27 -15.79
CA ASN A 75 -20.36 -11.91 -16.78
C ASN A 75 -21.58 -11.21 -16.14
N GLN A 76 -21.99 -11.62 -14.94
CA GLN A 76 -23.05 -10.90 -14.21
C GLN A 76 -22.64 -9.46 -13.88
N MET A 77 -21.36 -9.22 -13.53
CA MET A 77 -20.85 -7.85 -13.32
C MET A 77 -20.93 -7.03 -14.62
N VAL A 78 -20.51 -7.60 -15.75
CA VAL A 78 -20.59 -6.93 -17.07
C VAL A 78 -22.04 -6.62 -17.45
N GLN A 79 -22.95 -7.58 -17.26
CA GLN A 79 -24.38 -7.40 -17.53
C GLN A 79 -25.00 -6.32 -16.65
N CYS A 80 -24.60 -6.25 -15.38
CA CYS A 80 -24.98 -5.17 -14.50
C CYS A 80 -24.54 -3.81 -15.07
N ILE A 81 -23.24 -3.61 -15.35
CA ILE A 81 -22.75 -2.33 -15.90
C ILE A 81 -23.50 -1.98 -17.21
N ALA A 82 -23.72 -2.96 -18.08
CA ALA A 82 -24.45 -2.74 -19.33
C ALA A 82 -25.92 -2.32 -19.14
N SER A 83 -26.57 -2.72 -18.04
CA SER A 83 -27.98 -2.37 -17.78
C SER A 83 -28.15 -0.99 -17.13
N ILE A 84 -27.14 -0.50 -16.42
CA ILE A 84 -27.18 0.78 -15.69
C ILE A 84 -26.33 1.89 -16.31
N SER A 85 -25.66 1.63 -17.46
CA SER A 85 -24.73 2.58 -18.08
C SER A 85 -24.78 2.58 -19.62
N SER A 86 -23.84 3.29 -20.24
CA SER A 86 -23.73 3.41 -21.70
C SER A 86 -22.72 2.41 -22.29
N PRO A 87 -22.79 2.10 -23.60
CA PRO A 87 -21.81 1.24 -24.26
C PRO A 87 -20.36 1.70 -24.10
N GLN A 88 -20.12 3.02 -24.04
CA GLN A 88 -18.80 3.60 -23.81
C GLN A 88 -18.27 3.23 -22.42
N ILE A 89 -19.11 3.31 -21.38
CA ILE A 89 -18.75 2.95 -20.00
C ILE A 89 -18.47 1.45 -19.89
N VAL A 90 -19.26 0.60 -20.55
CA VAL A 90 -18.98 -0.85 -20.64
C VAL A 90 -17.61 -1.10 -21.29
N THR A 91 -17.29 -0.37 -22.36
CA THR A 91 -15.98 -0.47 -23.02
C THR A 91 -14.85 -0.09 -22.06
N THR A 92 -15.00 1.02 -21.33
CA THR A 92 -14.06 1.43 -20.28
C THR A 92 -13.89 0.34 -19.21
N TYR A 93 -15.00 -0.20 -18.68
CA TYR A 93 -14.96 -1.27 -17.68
C TYR A 93 -14.15 -2.49 -18.13
N LEU A 94 -14.32 -2.91 -19.39
CA LEU A 94 -13.64 -4.07 -19.97
C LEU A 94 -12.18 -3.80 -20.35
N THR A 95 -11.84 -2.58 -20.73
CA THR A 95 -10.52 -2.23 -21.29
C THR A 95 -9.57 -1.61 -20.29
N GLU A 96 -10.06 -0.90 -19.28
CA GLU A 96 -9.20 -0.24 -18.28
C GLU A 96 -8.87 -1.14 -17.08
N ASN A 97 -9.58 -2.25 -16.91
CA ASN A 97 -9.30 -3.25 -15.86
C ASN A 97 -8.13 -4.18 -16.23
N TYR A 98 -6.97 -3.61 -16.55
CA TYR A 98 -5.74 -4.39 -16.64
C TYR A 98 -5.36 -4.84 -15.22
N ILE A 99 -5.87 -6.00 -14.80
CA ILE A 99 -5.50 -6.63 -13.52
C ILE A 99 -4.02 -6.98 -13.57
N THR A 100 -3.19 -6.03 -13.14
CA THR A 100 -1.76 -6.25 -12.93
C THR A 100 -1.52 -6.73 -11.51
N GLY A 101 -0.44 -7.48 -11.31
CA GLY A 101 -0.06 -8.01 -10.00
C GLY A 101 0.00 -6.96 -8.89
N SER A 102 0.51 -5.78 -9.21
CA SER A 102 0.57 -4.63 -8.30
C SER A 102 -0.80 -4.07 -7.93
N LEU A 103 -1.80 -4.15 -8.82
CA LEU A 103 -3.17 -3.73 -8.52
C LEU A 103 -3.89 -4.74 -7.61
N ILE A 104 -3.71 -6.05 -7.85
CA ILE A 104 -4.25 -7.11 -6.97
C ILE A 104 -3.81 -6.88 -5.52
N PHE A 105 -2.51 -6.67 -5.33
CA PHE A 105 -1.90 -6.43 -4.02
C PHE A 105 -2.21 -5.00 -3.50
N GLY A 106 -2.44 -4.07 -4.44
CA GLY A 106 -2.80 -2.67 -4.23
C GLY A 106 -4.14 -2.47 -3.52
N TRP A 107 -5.17 -3.15 -4.03
CA TRP A 107 -6.55 -3.10 -3.55
C TRP A 107 -6.66 -3.67 -2.14
N ASP A 108 -6.37 -4.97 -1.97
CA ASP A 108 -6.33 -5.60 -0.66
C ASP A 108 -5.38 -6.80 -0.68
N SER A 109 -4.26 -6.67 0.04
CA SER A 109 -3.25 -7.71 0.18
C SER A 109 -3.72 -8.90 1.01
N PHE A 110 -4.82 -8.79 1.77
CA PHE A 110 -5.35 -9.84 2.62
C PHE A 110 -6.45 -10.66 1.93
N THR A 111 -6.25 -11.01 0.66
CA THR A 111 -7.25 -11.71 -0.16
C THR A 111 -6.69 -12.98 -0.81
N PRO A 112 -7.52 -13.96 -1.20
CA PRO A 112 -7.04 -15.22 -1.79
C PRO A 112 -6.23 -15.00 -3.07
N LYS A 113 -6.69 -14.09 -3.95
CA LYS A 113 -6.01 -13.82 -5.22
C LYS A 113 -4.70 -13.08 -5.00
N ALA A 114 -4.62 -12.18 -4.02
CA ALA A 114 -3.37 -11.55 -3.62
C ALA A 114 -2.34 -12.57 -3.09
N TYR A 115 -2.79 -13.55 -2.30
CA TYR A 115 -1.91 -14.63 -1.83
C TYR A 115 -1.41 -15.50 -2.97
N ILE A 116 -2.28 -15.92 -3.90
CA ILE A 116 -1.87 -16.70 -5.07
C ILE A 116 -0.88 -15.90 -5.91
N TRP A 117 -1.21 -14.65 -6.22
CA TRP A 117 -0.32 -13.76 -6.97
C TRP A 117 1.05 -13.67 -6.29
N PHE A 118 1.10 -13.36 -5.00
CA PHE A 118 2.35 -13.26 -4.23
C PHE A 118 3.19 -14.53 -4.33
N ASN A 119 2.57 -15.71 -4.23
CA ASN A 119 3.28 -16.98 -4.29
C ASN A 119 3.81 -17.33 -5.68
N THR A 120 3.18 -16.83 -6.75
CA THR A 120 3.67 -16.96 -8.13
C THR A 120 4.84 -16.04 -8.46
N GLN A 121 5.13 -15.04 -7.61
CA GLN A 121 6.22 -14.10 -7.85
C GLN A 121 7.59 -14.72 -7.52
N ARG A 122 8.64 -14.16 -8.13
CA ARG A 122 10.03 -14.45 -7.75
C ARG A 122 10.33 -13.85 -6.38
N ASP A 123 11.36 -14.36 -5.71
CA ASP A 123 11.69 -13.93 -4.34
C ASP A 123 12.03 -12.44 -4.23
N THR A 124 12.71 -11.87 -5.23
CA THR A 124 12.95 -10.41 -5.29
C THR A 124 11.64 -9.63 -5.31
N ASP A 125 10.68 -10.07 -6.12
CA ASP A 125 9.38 -9.41 -6.28
C ASP A 125 8.49 -9.62 -5.04
N LYS A 126 8.59 -10.78 -4.37
CA LYS A 126 7.99 -11.02 -3.04
C LYS A 126 8.53 -10.06 -1.98
N ILE A 127 9.84 -9.85 -1.93
CA ILE A 127 10.45 -8.91 -0.98
C ILE A 127 9.98 -7.48 -1.27
N LEU A 128 9.90 -7.09 -2.54
CA LEU A 128 9.35 -5.78 -2.94
C LEU A 128 7.89 -5.62 -2.51
N ALA A 129 7.06 -6.65 -2.70
CA ALA A 129 5.66 -6.64 -2.27
C ALA A 129 5.53 -6.54 -0.74
N VAL A 130 6.34 -7.30 0.02
CA VAL A 130 6.40 -7.17 1.49
C VAL A 130 6.79 -5.75 1.87
N ASN A 131 7.89 -5.21 1.33
CA ASN A 131 8.32 -3.85 1.61
C ASN A 131 7.23 -2.81 1.28
N TRP A 132 6.53 -2.98 0.17
CA TRP A 132 5.41 -2.12 -0.20
C TRP A 132 4.28 -2.22 0.82
N LEU A 133 3.89 -3.42 1.25
CA LEU A 133 2.87 -3.62 2.29
C LEU A 133 3.24 -2.90 3.60
N CYS A 134 4.50 -3.01 4.03
CA CYS A 134 4.96 -2.41 5.28
C CYS A 134 5.04 -0.88 5.20
N ASN A 135 5.38 -0.32 4.04
CA ASN A 135 5.75 1.09 3.90
C ASN A 135 4.63 1.96 3.29
N SER A 136 3.60 1.39 2.65
CA SER A 136 2.55 2.11 1.88
C SER A 136 1.46 2.79 2.72
N GLY A 137 1.75 3.15 3.97
CA GLY A 137 0.74 3.76 4.88
C GLY A 137 -0.47 2.88 5.24
N LYS A 138 -0.49 1.58 4.87
CA LYS A 138 -1.62 0.67 5.12
C LYS A 138 -1.90 0.50 6.62
N PRO A 139 -3.15 0.26 7.06
CA PRO A 139 -3.47 0.05 8.47
C PRO A 139 -2.73 -1.14 9.10
N THR A 140 -2.29 -0.99 10.35
CA THR A 140 -1.51 -2.01 11.08
C THR A 140 -2.17 -3.39 11.08
N ARG A 141 -3.51 -3.42 11.23
CA ARG A 141 -4.28 -4.66 11.25
C ARG A 141 -4.23 -5.40 9.90
N LEU A 142 -4.36 -4.68 8.78
CA LEU A 142 -4.23 -5.24 7.43
C LEU A 142 -2.86 -5.87 7.21
N VAL A 143 -1.80 -5.12 7.56
CA VAL A 143 -0.42 -5.60 7.41
C VAL A 143 -0.21 -6.86 8.25
N ASN A 144 -0.59 -6.83 9.54
CA ASN A 144 -0.42 -7.97 10.43
C ASN A 144 -1.19 -9.22 9.96
N ASN A 145 -2.45 -9.06 9.57
CA ASN A 145 -3.28 -10.17 9.11
C ASN A 145 -2.78 -10.76 7.79
N THR A 146 -2.35 -9.90 6.85
CA THR A 146 -1.71 -10.34 5.60
C THR A 146 -0.49 -11.20 5.89
N LEU A 147 0.44 -10.71 6.71
CA LEU A 147 1.67 -11.45 7.03
C LEU A 147 1.38 -12.78 7.73
N ARG A 148 0.46 -12.79 8.70
CA ARG A 148 0.04 -14.01 9.39
C ARG A 148 -0.54 -15.03 8.41
N TYR A 149 -1.43 -14.61 7.53
CA TYR A 149 -2.04 -15.51 6.56
C TYR A 149 -1.00 -16.08 5.59
N TYR A 150 -0.08 -15.25 5.11
CA TYR A 150 0.93 -15.67 4.16
C TYR A 150 1.89 -16.67 4.81
N GLN A 151 2.33 -16.38 6.05
CA GLN A 151 3.17 -17.28 6.86
C GLN A 151 2.46 -18.58 7.27
N SER A 152 1.14 -18.57 7.42
CA SER A 152 0.35 -19.77 7.76
C SER A 152 0.04 -20.65 6.55
N GLY A 153 0.25 -20.14 5.34
CA GLY A 153 0.01 -20.87 4.11
C GLY A 153 0.98 -22.04 3.92
N ASN A 154 0.66 -22.92 2.97
CA ASN A 154 1.49 -24.09 2.64
C ASN A 154 2.79 -23.72 1.88
N SER A 155 3.05 -22.44 1.63
CA SER A 155 4.21 -21.99 0.87
C SER A 155 5.45 -21.91 1.76
N VAL A 156 6.51 -22.64 1.39
CA VAL A 156 7.83 -22.51 2.02
C VAL A 156 8.54 -21.32 1.38
N TYR A 157 8.71 -20.25 2.16
CA TYR A 157 9.45 -19.06 1.72
C TYR A 157 10.94 -19.24 1.95
N ASN A 158 11.75 -18.67 1.06
CA ASN A 158 13.18 -18.59 1.28
C ASN A 158 13.50 -17.73 2.53
N ALA A 159 14.74 -17.80 3.00
CA ALA A 159 15.18 -17.06 4.19
C ALA A 159 15.01 -15.53 4.02
N SER A 160 15.28 -14.99 2.83
CA SER A 160 15.21 -13.55 2.56
C SER A 160 13.78 -12.99 2.66
N VAL A 161 12.80 -13.70 2.08
CA VAL A 161 11.37 -13.34 2.13
C VAL A 161 10.86 -13.48 3.57
N SER A 162 11.22 -14.57 4.25
CA SER A 162 10.85 -14.79 5.65
C SER A 162 11.40 -13.70 6.57
N GLN A 163 12.66 -13.30 6.35
CA GLN A 163 13.29 -12.20 7.07
C GLN A 163 12.61 -10.87 6.74
N GLY A 164 12.27 -10.61 5.48
CA GLY A 164 11.51 -9.43 5.08
C GLY A 164 10.15 -9.33 5.79
N MET A 165 9.40 -10.45 5.86
CA MET A 165 8.13 -10.51 6.59
C MET A 165 8.32 -10.25 8.09
N LYS A 166 9.37 -10.82 8.70
CA LYS A 166 9.70 -10.59 10.12
C LYS A 166 10.08 -9.13 10.39
N LEU A 167 10.87 -8.53 9.51
CA LEU A 167 11.19 -7.11 9.58
C LEU A 167 9.93 -6.26 9.50
N CYS A 168 9.00 -6.59 8.59
CA CYS A 168 7.70 -5.94 8.50
C CYS A 168 6.90 -6.01 9.81
N GLN A 169 6.85 -7.18 10.44
CA GLN A 169 6.17 -7.38 11.72
C GLN A 169 6.79 -6.52 12.82
N ASN A 170 8.12 -6.46 12.87
CA ASN A 170 8.84 -5.61 13.81
C ASN A 170 8.62 -4.11 13.57
N MET A 171 8.19 -3.71 12.37
CA MET A 171 7.84 -2.32 12.04
C MET A 171 6.43 -1.92 12.49
N LEU A 172 5.53 -2.87 12.78
CA LEU A 172 4.14 -2.57 13.15
C LEU A 172 4.00 -1.64 14.38
N PRO A 173 4.81 -1.74 15.44
CA PRO A 173 4.71 -0.82 16.58
C PRO A 173 4.97 0.64 16.21
N PHE A 174 5.79 0.91 15.19
CA PHE A 174 6.08 2.27 14.70
C PHE A 174 4.92 2.92 13.95
N MET A 175 3.81 2.20 13.76
CA MET A 175 2.58 2.68 13.15
C MET A 175 1.51 3.08 14.19
N GLN A 176 1.72 2.73 15.46
CA GLN A 176 0.74 2.94 16.53
C GLN A 176 0.89 4.33 17.16
N SER A 177 -0.18 4.88 17.74
CA SER A 177 -0.22 6.21 18.35
C SER A 177 0.79 6.43 19.48
N SER A 178 1.27 5.36 20.12
CA SER A 178 2.25 5.41 21.21
C SER A 178 3.29 4.30 21.08
N LEU A 179 4.56 4.66 21.16
CA LEU A 179 5.67 3.70 21.20
C LEU A 179 5.85 3.15 22.63
N GLN A 180 6.31 1.90 22.73
CA GLN A 180 6.55 1.22 24.00
C GLN A 180 8.05 1.00 24.24
N ASN A 181 8.45 0.74 25.49
CA ASN A 181 9.86 0.46 25.85
C ASN A 181 10.44 -0.72 25.05
N SER A 182 9.63 -1.72 24.74
CA SER A 182 10.02 -2.84 23.86
C SER A 182 10.37 -2.38 22.44
N THR A 183 9.67 -1.38 21.91
CA THR A 183 9.93 -0.78 20.59
C THR A 183 11.25 0.00 20.58
N GLN A 184 11.50 0.78 21.63
CA GLN A 184 12.76 1.52 21.80
C GLN A 184 13.95 0.56 21.89
N HIS A 185 13.87 -0.42 22.80
CA HIS A 185 14.93 -1.41 22.98
C HIS A 185 15.20 -2.19 21.68
N TRP A 186 14.14 -2.56 20.95
CA TRP A 186 14.32 -3.19 19.64
C TRP A 186 15.06 -2.26 18.68
N PHE A 187 14.60 -1.01 18.51
CA PHE A 187 15.17 0.00 17.60
C PHE A 187 16.66 0.25 17.86
N GLN A 188 17.03 0.41 19.12
CA GLN A 188 18.41 0.73 19.54
C GLN A 188 19.38 -0.43 19.27
N ASN A 189 18.88 -1.67 19.29
CA ASN A 189 19.66 -2.86 19.00
C ASN A 189 19.68 -3.23 17.50
N GLN A 190 19.16 -2.38 16.62
CA GLN A 190 19.17 -2.62 15.18
C GLN A 190 20.32 -1.88 14.48
N THR A 191 20.70 -2.38 13.30
CA THR A 191 21.58 -1.64 12.38
C THR A 191 20.86 -0.44 11.78
N TYR A 192 21.63 0.56 11.32
CA TYR A 192 21.07 1.73 10.63
C TYR A 192 20.17 1.38 9.45
N SER A 193 20.52 0.33 8.68
CA SER A 193 19.70 -0.17 7.56
C SER A 193 18.29 -0.61 7.97
N ILE A 194 18.11 -1.02 9.22
CA ILE A 194 16.82 -1.43 9.80
C ILE A 194 16.15 -0.28 10.58
N GLN A 195 16.94 0.60 11.21
CA GLN A 195 16.43 1.79 11.88
C GLN A 195 15.82 2.79 10.89
N ARG A 196 16.45 2.99 9.73
CA ARG A 196 15.99 3.97 8.73
C ARG A 196 14.55 3.73 8.25
N PRO A 197 14.13 2.51 7.87
CA PRO A 197 12.72 2.22 7.60
C PRO A 197 11.76 2.59 8.74
N ALA A 198 12.13 2.36 10.00
CA ALA A 198 11.31 2.74 11.16
C ALA A 198 11.16 4.27 11.28
N ILE A 199 12.24 5.02 11.02
CA ILE A 199 12.20 6.49 10.98
C ILE A 199 11.23 6.94 9.89
N LEU A 200 11.43 6.47 8.66
CA LEU A 200 10.57 6.81 7.52
C LEU A 200 9.10 6.47 7.81
N ARG A 201 8.85 5.38 8.53
CA ARG A 201 7.50 4.98 8.92
C ARG A 201 6.83 5.99 9.83
N ILE A 202 7.53 6.44 10.88
CA ILE A 202 7.06 7.51 11.76
C ILE A 202 6.80 8.80 10.95
N CYS A 203 7.68 9.15 10.02
CA CYS A 203 7.53 10.34 9.17
C CYS A 203 6.29 10.29 8.27
N SER A 204 6.01 9.10 7.71
CA SER A 204 4.88 8.87 6.81
C SER A 204 3.53 8.73 7.54
N ASN A 205 3.55 8.62 8.87
CA ASN A 205 2.36 8.27 9.64
C ASN A 205 1.38 9.45 9.73
N SER A 206 0.26 9.33 9.03
CA SER A 206 -0.81 10.33 8.99
C SER A 206 -1.52 10.51 10.33
N TYR A 207 -1.47 9.51 11.22
CA TYR A 207 -2.01 9.58 12.57
C TYR A 207 -1.17 10.42 13.51
N PHE A 208 0.11 10.64 13.19
CA PHE A 208 0.95 11.48 14.02
C PHE A 208 0.78 12.94 13.60
N ASN A 209 0.95 13.85 14.55
CA ASN A 209 1.23 15.25 14.26
C ASN A 209 2.71 15.53 14.57
N LEU A 210 3.20 16.72 14.26
CA LEU A 210 4.61 17.07 14.46
C LEU A 210 5.07 16.90 15.92
N THR A 211 4.21 17.21 16.89
CA THR A 211 4.51 17.04 18.32
C THR A 211 4.69 15.56 18.68
N THR A 212 3.79 14.70 18.20
CA THR A 212 3.89 13.25 18.39
C THR A 212 5.15 12.69 17.74
N VAL A 213 5.45 13.08 16.48
CA VAL A 213 6.69 12.66 15.80
C VAL A 213 7.93 13.05 16.59
N LYS A 214 8.01 14.31 17.06
CA LYS A 214 9.13 14.78 17.88
C LYS A 214 9.27 13.98 19.18
N ALA A 215 8.16 13.71 19.86
CA ALA A 215 8.16 12.89 21.08
C ALA A 215 8.62 11.45 20.80
N SER A 216 8.12 10.84 19.72
CA SER A 216 8.53 9.50 19.28
C SER A 216 10.03 9.42 19.00
N PHE A 217 10.60 10.39 18.28
CA PHE A 217 12.04 10.39 18.03
C PHE A 217 12.87 10.66 19.27
N ARG A 218 12.47 11.59 20.14
CA ARG A 218 13.15 11.78 21.44
C ARG A 218 13.20 10.48 22.24
N PHE A 219 12.08 9.77 22.28
CA PHE A 219 12.00 8.47 22.95
C PHE A 219 12.92 7.42 22.30
N LEU A 220 12.87 7.24 20.97
CA LEU A 220 13.71 6.26 20.28
C LEU A 220 15.21 6.58 20.37
N MET A 221 15.56 7.86 20.37
CA MET A 221 16.94 8.34 20.37
C MET A 221 17.56 8.42 21.77
N ASP A 222 16.77 8.26 22.84
CA ASP A 222 17.28 8.34 24.21
C ASP A 222 18.36 7.26 24.46
N GLY A 223 19.60 7.68 24.68
CA GLY A 223 20.76 6.80 24.82
C GLY A 223 21.34 6.24 23.51
N LEU A 224 20.81 6.60 22.33
CA LEU A 224 21.32 6.16 21.04
C LEU A 224 22.25 7.21 20.41
N GLN A 225 23.53 6.87 20.25
CA GLN A 225 24.50 7.72 19.56
C GLN A 225 24.77 7.20 18.14
N SER A 226 23.99 7.68 17.17
CA SER A 226 24.17 7.34 15.75
C SER A 226 23.98 8.57 14.85
N PRO A 227 25.06 9.15 14.29
CA PRO A 227 24.97 10.33 13.43
C PRO A 227 24.06 10.14 12.22
N SER A 228 24.08 8.95 11.62
CA SER A 228 23.21 8.63 10.46
C SER A 228 21.73 8.62 10.83
N VAL A 229 21.39 8.08 12.01
CA VAL A 229 20.01 8.09 12.51
C VAL A 229 19.58 9.51 12.84
N GLN A 230 20.44 10.28 13.51
CA GLN A 230 20.17 11.68 13.86
C GLN A 230 19.91 12.53 12.60
N ASN A 231 20.74 12.38 11.56
CA ASN A 231 20.55 13.07 10.29
C ASN A 231 19.19 12.76 9.65
N ASP A 232 18.75 11.50 9.65
CA ASP A 232 17.45 11.12 9.09
C ASP A 232 16.28 11.62 9.95
N VAL A 233 16.44 11.64 11.29
CA VAL A 233 15.46 12.23 12.22
C VAL A 233 15.31 13.73 11.98
N ASP A 234 16.41 14.46 11.86
CA ASP A 234 16.38 15.91 11.63
C ASP A 234 15.82 16.25 10.24
N ALA A 235 16.17 15.44 9.23
CA ALA A 235 15.61 15.53 7.90
C ALA A 235 14.09 15.30 7.89
N CYS A 236 13.61 14.30 8.63
CA CYS A 236 12.19 14.03 8.79
C CYS A 236 11.45 15.18 9.48
N LEU A 237 12.00 15.69 10.58
CA LEU A 237 11.38 16.76 11.37
C LEU A 237 11.32 18.09 10.61
N SER A 238 12.33 18.40 9.81
CA SER A 238 12.39 19.62 8.99
C SER A 238 11.45 19.58 7.78
N THR A 239 11.17 18.39 7.25
CA THR A 239 10.33 18.20 6.06
C THR A 239 8.92 17.69 6.35
N TYR A 240 8.58 17.56 7.63
CA TYR A 240 7.32 16.95 8.06
C TYR A 240 6.10 17.62 7.43
N ARG A 241 5.33 16.85 6.66
CA ARG A 241 4.14 17.29 5.89
C ARG A 241 4.39 18.43 4.89
N LEU A 242 5.62 18.68 4.48
CA LEU A 242 5.85 19.51 3.29
C LEU A 242 5.20 18.84 2.08
N ASN A 243 4.56 19.63 1.23
CA ASN A 243 4.15 19.14 -0.09
C ASN A 243 5.36 19.12 -1.03
N TYR A 244 5.25 18.41 -2.16
CA TYR A 244 6.35 18.23 -3.09
C TYR A 244 6.92 19.55 -3.66
N LYS A 245 6.12 20.62 -3.75
CA LYS A 245 6.58 21.93 -4.24
C LYS A 245 7.44 22.63 -3.19
N LEU A 246 6.98 22.66 -1.94
CA LEU A 246 7.74 23.25 -0.83
C LEU A 246 9.02 22.47 -0.58
N GLN A 247 8.98 21.14 -0.66
CA GLN A 247 10.17 20.31 -0.52
C GLN A 247 11.23 20.69 -1.55
N TYR A 248 10.85 20.77 -2.83
CA TYR A 248 11.76 21.15 -3.91
C TYR A 248 12.27 22.58 -3.77
N TYR A 249 11.43 23.51 -3.29
CA TYR A 249 11.79 24.90 -3.12
C TYR A 249 12.88 25.10 -2.04
N TYR A 250 12.76 24.41 -0.90
CA TYR A 250 13.68 24.58 0.23
C TYR A 250 14.90 23.67 0.19
N TYR A 251 14.81 22.51 -0.50
CA TYR A 251 15.85 21.50 -0.47
C TYR A 251 16.13 20.95 -1.87
N THR A 252 17.42 20.82 -2.20
CA THR A 252 17.82 20.17 -3.46
C THR A 252 17.42 18.69 -3.46
N PRO A 253 17.16 18.06 -4.63
CA PRO A 253 16.73 16.66 -4.69
C PRO A 253 17.70 15.65 -4.05
N THR A 254 18.98 15.99 -3.96
CA THR A 254 20.04 15.14 -3.38
C THR A 254 20.29 15.39 -1.89
N ALA A 255 19.67 16.42 -1.30
CA ALA A 255 19.81 16.70 0.12
C ALA A 255 19.18 15.58 0.98
N PRO A 256 19.72 15.26 2.17
CA PRO A 256 19.14 14.26 3.07
C PRO A 256 17.65 14.49 3.35
N GLN A 257 17.25 15.76 3.52
CA GLN A 257 15.87 16.21 3.66
C GLN A 257 14.98 15.69 2.53
N SER A 258 15.40 15.88 1.27
CA SER A 258 14.66 15.44 0.09
C SER A 258 14.59 13.94 -0.03
N LEU A 259 15.68 13.23 0.29
CA LEU A 259 15.71 11.77 0.21
C LEU A 259 14.81 11.13 1.27
N VAL A 260 14.84 11.62 2.52
CA VAL A 260 13.99 11.16 3.62
C VAL A 260 12.52 11.52 3.38
N TRP A 261 12.26 12.77 2.99
CA TRP A 261 10.92 13.21 2.62
C TRP A 261 10.36 12.31 1.51
N PHE A 262 11.11 12.13 0.41
CA PHE A 262 10.66 11.35 -0.73
C PHE A 262 10.38 9.90 -0.36
N ALA A 263 11.29 9.27 0.40
CA ALA A 263 11.14 7.88 0.84
C ALA A 263 9.98 7.68 1.83
N SER A 264 9.54 8.73 2.54
CA SER A 264 8.38 8.67 3.45
C SER A 264 7.04 8.99 2.76
N GLN A 265 7.05 9.40 1.48
CA GLN A 265 5.82 9.69 0.75
C GLN A 265 5.15 8.44 0.18
N ASN A 266 3.83 8.52 -0.03
CA ASN A 266 3.12 7.51 -0.81
C ASN A 266 3.48 7.61 -2.31
N ILE A 267 3.20 6.54 -3.06
CA ILE A 267 3.58 6.42 -4.48
C ILE A 267 3.02 7.55 -5.35
N THR A 268 1.79 8.00 -5.08
CA THR A 268 1.15 9.08 -5.84
C THR A 268 1.90 10.40 -5.66
N THR A 269 2.28 10.73 -4.43
CA THR A 269 3.07 11.92 -4.12
C THR A 269 4.49 11.79 -4.66
N GLN A 270 5.13 10.62 -4.57
CA GLN A 270 6.44 10.36 -5.18
C GLN A 270 6.42 10.60 -6.70
N LYS A 271 5.42 10.06 -7.41
CA LYS A 271 5.24 10.28 -8.86
C LYS A 271 5.07 11.77 -9.19
N ARG A 272 4.21 12.48 -8.43
CA ARG A 272 4.03 13.93 -8.61
C ARG A 272 5.32 14.71 -8.37
N ALA A 273 6.09 14.33 -7.36
CA ALA A 273 7.38 14.95 -7.05
C ALA A 273 8.40 14.72 -8.16
N ILE A 274 8.52 13.51 -8.69
CA ILE A 274 9.41 13.20 -9.83
C ILE A 274 8.99 14.02 -11.04
N ASN A 275 7.70 14.02 -11.41
CA ASN A 275 7.23 14.78 -12.56
C ASN A 275 7.55 16.27 -12.41
N TYR A 276 7.39 16.81 -11.20
CA TYR A 276 7.74 18.20 -10.88
C TYR A 276 9.25 18.46 -11.01
N ILE A 277 10.09 17.57 -10.47
CA ILE A 277 11.56 17.66 -10.56
C ILE A 277 12.02 17.59 -12.03
N CYS A 278 11.45 16.66 -12.81
CA CYS A 278 11.87 16.41 -14.19
C CYS A 278 11.33 17.43 -15.20
N SER A 279 10.13 17.97 -14.98
CA SER A 279 9.44 18.81 -15.99
C SER A 279 9.32 20.28 -15.59
N GLY A 280 9.75 20.67 -14.38
CA GLY A 280 9.61 22.04 -13.86
C GLY A 280 8.16 22.53 -13.68
N THR A 281 7.17 21.71 -14.06
CA THR A 281 5.73 22.02 -13.97
C THR A 281 4.91 20.77 -13.63
N PRO A 282 3.91 20.88 -12.73
CA PRO A 282 3.03 19.78 -12.37
C PRO A 282 1.93 19.66 -13.45
N GLY A 283 2.23 19.07 -14.61
CA GLY A 283 1.23 18.97 -15.68
C GLY A 283 1.56 18.02 -16.83
N SER A 284 2.83 17.79 -17.15
CA SER A 284 3.22 16.74 -18.09
C SER A 284 3.17 15.40 -17.37
N PHE A 285 2.09 14.64 -17.59
CA PHE A 285 2.00 13.26 -17.15
C PHE A 285 3.02 12.42 -17.92
N ILE A 286 4.26 12.33 -17.42
CA ILE A 286 5.09 11.17 -17.73
C ILE A 286 4.38 10.01 -17.03
N LYS A 287 3.86 9.09 -17.85
CA LYS A 287 3.12 7.92 -17.40
C LYS A 287 4.10 6.93 -16.79
N VAL A 288 4.61 7.23 -15.58
CA VAL A 288 5.37 6.29 -14.76
C VAL A 288 4.33 5.40 -14.07
N GLN A 289 4.01 4.28 -14.69
CA GLN A 289 3.08 3.28 -14.21
C GLN A 289 3.71 2.40 -13.13
N THR A 290 5.00 2.07 -13.25
CA THR A 290 5.68 1.10 -12.37
C THR A 290 6.82 1.70 -11.54
N ILE A 291 7.20 1.01 -10.46
CA ILE A 291 8.41 1.31 -9.68
C ILE A 291 9.66 1.16 -10.55
N THR A 292 9.67 0.19 -11.47
CA THR A 292 10.76 -0.04 -12.42
C THR A 292 10.99 1.17 -13.33
N GLU A 293 9.93 1.72 -13.91
CA GLU A 293 10.02 2.94 -14.74
C GLU A 293 10.51 4.15 -13.94
N MET A 294 10.23 4.19 -12.63
CA MET A 294 10.73 5.21 -11.72
C MET A 294 12.26 5.10 -11.56
N PHE A 295 12.78 3.89 -11.35
CA PHE A 295 14.20 3.62 -11.27
C PHE A 295 14.94 3.86 -12.60
N ASP A 296 14.35 3.47 -13.73
CA ASP A 296 14.91 3.71 -15.06
C ASP A 296 15.03 5.22 -15.36
N THR A 297 14.06 6.01 -14.88
CA THR A 297 14.10 7.47 -14.98
C THR A 297 15.27 8.04 -14.17
N PHE A 298 15.48 7.58 -12.94
CA PHE A 298 16.62 8.01 -12.11
C PHE A 298 17.98 7.61 -12.70
N GLN A 299 18.09 6.41 -13.29
CA GLN A 299 19.30 5.97 -13.99
C GLN A 299 19.63 6.85 -15.20
N LYS A 300 18.63 7.18 -16.03
CA LYS A 300 18.80 8.06 -17.20
C LYS A 300 19.24 9.48 -16.82
N MET A 301 18.94 9.92 -15.60
CA MET A 301 19.32 11.23 -15.06
C MET A 301 20.71 11.25 -14.39
N GLY A 302 21.48 10.15 -14.48
CA GLY A 302 22.85 10.11 -13.96
C GLY A 302 22.95 9.91 -12.44
N TYR A 303 21.84 9.55 -11.77
CA TYR A 303 21.84 9.17 -10.36
C TYR A 303 22.23 7.70 -10.19
N THR A 304 23.44 7.33 -10.60
CA THR A 304 24.03 6.05 -10.21
C THR A 304 24.67 6.20 -8.83
N SER A 305 24.46 5.23 -7.94
CA SER A 305 25.46 4.95 -6.92
C SER A 305 26.74 4.63 -7.67
N LYS A 306 27.79 5.44 -7.52
CA LYS A 306 29.15 4.93 -7.76
C LYS A 306 29.26 3.69 -6.88
N GLN A 307 29.28 2.50 -7.49
CA GLN A 307 29.82 1.33 -6.83
C GLN A 307 31.23 1.74 -6.40
N ARG A 308 31.48 1.72 -5.09
CA ARG A 308 32.85 1.74 -4.60
C ARG A 308 33.41 0.38 -5.00
N ASP A 309 34.42 0.41 -5.86
CA ASP A 309 35.38 -0.68 -6.03
C ASP A 309 36.00 -1.04 -4.66
#